data_AF-A0A924FRS0-F1
#
_entry.id   AF-A0A924FRS0-F1
#
_cell.length_a   1.000
_cell.length_b   1.000
_cell.length_c   1.000
_cell.angle_alpha   90.00
_cell.angle_beta   90.00
_cell.angle_gamma   90.00
#
_symmetry.space_group_name_H-M   'P 1'
#
loop_
_entity.id
_entity.type
_entity.pdbx_description
1 polymer ?
#
loop_
_entity_poly.entity_id
_entity_poly.type
_entity_poly.pdbx_seq_one_letter_code
_entity_poly.pdbx_strand_id
1 'polypeptide(L)'
;MIRAIFDPIMNSSKNGLRHLPKIVRFQLMTVLATFWSMIFCVSAGIVAWLPEYVAVHVVLLLVGIFGTGWLFKSAQAKSVPLPAATEP
;
A
#
# COMPACT_ATOMS: atom_id res chain seq x y z
N MET A 1 -13.00 18.01 5.39
CA MET A 1 -12.03 17.05 5.97
C MET A 1 -11.56 15.97 4.99
N ILE A 2 -12.45 15.21 4.33
CA ILE A 2 -12.07 14.08 3.45
C ILE A 2 -11.05 14.45 2.35
N ARG A 3 -11.21 15.62 1.71
CA ARG A 3 -10.28 16.09 0.67
C ARG A 3 -8.83 16.22 1.16
N ALA A 4 -8.60 16.64 2.41
CA ALA A 4 -7.25 16.81 2.93
C ALA A 4 -6.51 15.47 3.13
N ILE A 5 -7.25 14.37 3.29
CA ILE A 5 -6.71 13.01 3.43
C ILE A 5 -6.46 12.40 2.05
N PHE A 6 -7.35 12.65 1.09
CA PHE A 6 -7.26 12.11 -0.27
C PHE A 6 -6.32 12.90 -1.18
N ASP A 7 -6.16 14.21 -1.01
CA ASP A 7 -5.32 15.04 -1.87
C ASP A 7 -3.83 14.59 -1.85
N PRO A 8 -3.21 14.25 -0.71
CA PRO A 8 -1.86 13.67 -0.67
C PRO A 8 -1.75 12.29 -1.35
N ILE A 9 -2.84 11.54 -1.51
CA ILE A 9 -2.83 10.17 -2.05
C ILE A 9 -3.13 10.19 -3.56
N MET A 10 -4.16 10.94 -3.96
CA MET A 10 -4.74 10.95 -5.30
C MET A 10 -4.09 12.00 -6.22
N ASN A 11 -3.54 13.08 -5.66
CA ASN A 11 -2.96 14.14 -6.46
C ASN A 11 -1.56 13.76 -6.94
N SER A 12 -1.39 13.55 -8.25
CA SER A 12 -0.09 13.19 -8.83
C SER A 12 1.01 14.22 -8.57
N SER A 13 0.66 15.47 -8.24
CA SER A 13 1.64 16.51 -7.90
C SER A 13 2.04 16.49 -6.42
N LYS A 14 1.26 15.89 -5.51
CA LYS A 14 1.54 15.88 -4.06
C LYS A 14 1.78 14.48 -3.49
N ASN A 15 1.59 13.43 -4.29
CA ASN A 15 1.75 12.03 -3.86
C ASN A 15 3.21 11.70 -3.51
N GLY A 16 3.45 11.06 -2.35
CA GLY A 16 4.79 10.60 -1.94
C GLY A 16 5.46 9.69 -2.97
N LEU A 17 4.66 8.92 -3.72
CA LEU A 17 5.13 8.06 -4.81
C LEU A 17 5.45 8.81 -6.11
N ARG A 18 5.41 10.15 -6.12
CA ARG A 18 5.68 10.98 -7.33
C ARG A 18 7.09 10.80 -7.90
N HIS A 19 8.03 10.29 -7.11
CA HIS A 19 9.38 9.99 -7.57
C HIS A 19 9.47 8.68 -8.39
N LEU A 20 8.47 7.79 -8.30
CA LEU A 20 8.48 6.52 -9.03
C LEU A 20 7.94 6.68 -10.46
N PRO A 21 8.37 5.87 -11.44
CA PRO A 21 7.78 5.85 -12.77
C PRO A 21 6.28 5.56 -12.72
N LYS A 22 5.49 6.17 -13.61
CA LYS A 22 4.02 6.10 -13.59
C LYS A 22 3.49 4.65 -13.62
N ILE A 23 4.18 3.77 -14.34
CA ILE A 23 3.86 2.34 -14.43
C ILE A 23 4.03 1.60 -13.09
N VAL A 24 5.07 1.92 -12.32
CA VAL A 24 5.36 1.28 -11.03
C VAL A 24 4.35 1.72 -9.97
N ARG A 25 3.88 2.97 -10.03
CA ARG A 25 2.82 3.46 -9.14
C ARG A 25 1.52 2.70 -9.35
N PHE A 26 1.15 2.47 -10.60
CA PHE A 26 -0.05 1.70 -10.94
C PHE A 26 0.08 0.26 -10.42
N GLN A 27 1.22 -0.39 -10.66
CA GLN A 27 1.48 -1.75 -10.17
C GLN A 27 1.41 -1.85 -8.65
N LEU A 28 2.06 -0.95 -7.90
CA LEU A 28 2.00 -0.94 -6.43
C LEU A 28 0.58 -0.73 -5.91
N MET A 29 -0.18 0.20 -6.51
CA MET A 29 -1.56 0.45 -6.12
C MET A 29 -2.47 -0.75 -6.43
N THR A 30 -2.31 -1.39 -7.58
CA THR A 30 -3.08 -2.58 -7.97
C THR A 30 -2.73 -3.78 -7.10
N VAL A 31 -1.44 -4.06 -6.88
CA VAL A 31 -0.98 -5.15 -6.00
C VAL A 31 -1.50 -4.95 -4.59
N LEU A 32 -1.45 -3.71 -4.08
CA LEU A 32 -1.99 -3.39 -2.77
C LEU A 32 -3.50 -3.63 -2.71
N ALA A 33 -4.26 -3.21 -3.72
CA ALA A 33 -5.69 -3.44 -3.79
C ALA A 33 -6.02 -4.95 -3.81
N THR A 34 -5.35 -5.74 -4.64
CA THR A 34 -5.56 -7.19 -4.72
C THR A 34 -5.20 -7.89 -3.40
N PHE A 35 -4.11 -7.49 -2.76
CA PHE A 35 -3.70 -8.02 -1.47
C PHE A 35 -4.76 -7.76 -0.38
N TRP A 36 -5.29 -6.54 -0.32
CA TRP A 36 -6.37 -6.19 0.62
C TRP A 36 -7.67 -6.92 0.31
N SER A 37 -8.05 -7.08 -0.96
CA SER A 37 -9.21 -7.89 -1.35
C SER A 37 -9.08 -9.35 -0.92
N MET A 38 -7.89 -9.94 -1.03
CA MET A 38 -7.61 -11.31 -0.57
C MET A 38 -7.75 -11.44 0.95
N ILE A 39 -7.16 -10.52 1.72
CA ILE A 39 -7.28 -10.51 3.19
C ILE A 39 -8.76 -10.39 3.60
N PHE A 40 -9.51 -9.48 2.99
CA PHE A 40 -10.93 -9.32 3.32
C PHE A 40 -11.77 -10.53 2.90
N CYS A 41 -11.48 -11.17 1.78
CA CYS A 41 -12.18 -12.38 1.35
C CYS A 41 -11.94 -13.55 2.31
N VAL A 42 -10.67 -13.80 2.66
CA VAL A 42 -10.30 -14.85 3.63
C VAL A 42 -10.88 -14.54 5.00
N SER A 43 -10.78 -13.28 5.44
CA SER A 43 -11.38 -12.80 6.68
C SER A 43 -12.90 -13.04 6.69
N ALA A 44 -13.63 -12.65 5.65
CA ALA A 44 -15.08 -12.88 5.59
C ALA A 44 -15.42 -14.37 5.62
N GLY A 45 -14.63 -15.21 4.93
CA GLY A 45 -14.79 -16.65 4.94
C GLY A 45 -14.59 -17.29 6.32
N ILE A 46 -13.56 -16.86 7.06
CA ILE A 46 -13.29 -17.40 8.41
C ILE A 46 -14.40 -16.95 9.38
N VAL A 47 -14.90 -15.70 9.32
CA VAL A 47 -16.03 -15.27 10.16
C VAL A 47 -17.27 -16.12 9.87
N ALA A 48 -17.54 -16.39 8.59
CA ALA A 48 -18.72 -17.13 8.17
C ALA A 48 -18.69 -18.62 8.56
N TRP A 49 -17.53 -19.26 8.53
CA TRP A 49 -17.40 -20.71 8.78
C TRP A 49 -17.00 -21.04 10.22
N LEU A 50 -16.12 -20.24 10.82
CA LEU A 50 -15.47 -20.53 12.10
C LEU A 50 -15.32 -19.24 12.94
N PRO A 51 -16.43 -18.73 13.51
CA PRO A 51 -16.45 -17.44 14.22
C PRO A 51 -15.58 -17.43 15.49
N GLU A 52 -15.20 -18.59 16.00
CA GLU A 52 -14.32 -18.75 17.17
C GLU A 52 -12.90 -18.24 16.89
N TYR A 53 -12.49 -18.21 15.62
CA TYR A 53 -11.15 -17.80 15.18
C TYR A 53 -11.05 -16.31 14.86
N VAL A 54 -11.87 -15.45 15.51
CA VAL A 54 -11.77 -13.99 15.40
C VAL A 54 -10.34 -13.47 15.68
N ALA A 55 -9.58 -14.15 16.55
CA ALA A 55 -8.17 -13.82 16.79
C ALA A 55 -7.30 -13.88 15.52
N VAL A 56 -7.53 -14.85 14.63
CA VAL A 56 -6.81 -14.99 13.35
C VAL A 56 -7.12 -13.79 12.43
N HIS A 57 -8.35 -13.28 12.46
CA HIS A 57 -8.75 -12.12 11.67
C HIS A 57 -8.01 -10.86 12.09
N VAL A 58 -7.93 -10.63 13.41
CA VAL A 58 -7.24 -9.47 13.96
C VAL A 58 -5.75 -9.53 13.60
N VAL A 59 -5.12 -10.71 13.70
CA VAL A 59 -3.70 -10.88 13.32
C VAL A 59 -3.48 -10.65 11.83
N LEU A 60 -4.31 -11.19 10.94
CA LEU A 60 -4.19 -10.97 9.49
C LEU A 60 -4.32 -9.50 9.12
N LEU A 61 -5.26 -8.77 9.72
CA LEU A 61 -5.41 -7.34 9.53
C LEU A 61 -4.19 -6.56 10.02
N LEU A 62 -3.66 -6.89 11.20
CA LEU A 62 -2.46 -6.23 11.73
C LEU A 62 -1.24 -6.45 10.83
N VAL A 63 -1.02 -7.68 10.37
CA VAL A 63 0.07 -8.00 9.41
C VAL A 63 -0.12 -7.25 8.11
N GLY A 64 -1.35 -7.16 7.58
CA GLY A 64 -1.66 -6.41 6.37
C GLY A 64 -1.36 -4.91 6.48
N ILE A 65 -1.76 -4.27 7.59
CA ILE A 65 -1.51 -2.85 7.85
C ILE A 65 -0.01 -2.59 8.03
N PHE A 66 0.65 -3.38 8.87
CA PHE A 66 2.06 -3.16 9.19
C PHE A 66 2.97 -3.46 7.99
N GLY A 67 2.68 -4.53 7.24
CA GLY A 67 3.39 -4.89 6.01
C GLY A 67 3.24 -3.82 4.93
N THR A 68 2.03 -3.30 4.73
CA THR A 68 1.79 -2.19 3.80
C THR A 68 2.56 -0.95 4.23
N GLY A 69 2.43 -0.52 5.49
CA GLY A 69 3.13 0.65 6.00
C GLY A 69 4.65 0.54 5.88
N TRP A 70 5.20 -0.65 6.13
CA TRP A 70 6.63 -0.93 5.99
C TRP A 70 7.08 -0.91 4.52
N LEU A 71 6.29 -1.46 3.60
CA LEU A 71 6.59 -1.42 2.17
C LEU A 71 6.62 0.02 1.63
N PHE A 72 5.64 0.83 2.02
CA PHE A 72 5.59 2.25 1.63
C PHE A 72 6.76 3.05 2.22
N LYS A 73 7.09 2.84 3.50
CA LYS A 73 8.27 3.46 4.13
C LYS A 73 9.57 3.07 3.43
N SER A 74 9.74 1.79 3.13
CA SER A 74 10.92 1.26 2.43
C SER A 74 11.05 1.80 1.02
N ALA A 75 9.94 1.91 0.28
CA ALA A 75 9.91 2.49 -1.06
C ALA A 75 10.30 3.97 -1.05
N GLN A 76 9.86 4.74 -0.05
CA GLN A 76 10.23 6.15 0.11
C GLN A 76 11.72 6.33 0.46
N ALA A 77 12.26 5.47 1.33
CA ALA A 77 13.65 5.52 1.78
C ALA A 77 14.67 5.18 0.68
N LYS A 78 14.26 4.42 -0.35
CA LYS A 78 15.14 4.00 -1.45
C LYS A 78 15.18 4.97 -2.64
N SER A 79 14.65 6.19 -2.49
CA SER A 79 14.77 7.27 -3.48
C SER A 79 16.21 7.82 -3.51
N VAL A 80 17.15 6.98 -3.95
CA VAL A 80 18.52 7.40 -4.29
C VAL A 80 18.41 8.41 -5.45
N PRO A 81 18.89 9.66 -5.30
CA PRO A 81 18.99 10.59 -6.41
C PRO A 81 19.83 9.93 -7.51
N LEU A 82 19.29 9.83 -8.73
CA LEU A 82 20.15 9.52 -9.87
C LEU A 82 21.27 10.56 -9.89
N PRO A 83 22.56 10.15 -9.95
CA PRO A 83 23.62 11.11 -10.22
C PRO A 83 23.24 11.84 -11.51
N ALA A 84 23.24 13.18 -11.44
CA ALA A 84 22.92 14.03 -12.57
C ALA A 84 23.69 13.53 -13.78
N ALA A 85 22.96 13.07 -14.80
CA ALA A 85 23.55 12.67 -16.05
C ALA A 85 24.30 13.88 -16.59
N THR A 86 25.63 13.82 -16.53
CA THR A 86 26.51 14.72 -17.26
C THR A 86 26.25 14.45 -18.75
N GLU A 87 25.47 15.33 -19.38
CA GLU A 87 25.30 15.37 -20.83
C GLU A 87 26.67 15.72 -21.48
N PRO A 88 27.13 14.98 -22.50
CA PRO A 88 28.22 15.41 -23.37
C PRO A 88 27.74 16.39 -24.46
#